data_AF-A0A7K9E0I0-F1
#
_entry.id   AF-A0A7K9E0I0-F1
#
_cell.length_a   1.000
_cell.length_b   1.000
_cell.length_c   1.000
_cell.angle_alpha   90.00
_cell.angle_beta   90.00
_cell.angle_gamma   90.00
#
_symmetry.space_group_name_H-M   'P 1'
#
loop_
_entity.id
_entity.type
_entity.pdbx_description
1 polymer ?
#
loop_
_entity_poly.entity_id
_entity_poly.type
_entity_poly.pdbx_seq_one_letter_code
_entity_poly.pdbx_strand_id
1 'polypeptide(L)'
;QLKSDLEKQDGNLKYILTGEGAGSIFIIDENNGKIYVTQKLDREKKPFYTLRAQAINRSTQLPVELESEFVIKVRDINDHEPQFLDGPYVATVPEMSPEGTSVTQVTATDGDDPSYGNSARLLYSLIQGQPYFSVEPKTGVIRMASQMDRETKDQYLVIIQAKDMVGQAGAFSATATVTINLSDINDNPPKFQQRLYYMSVSEEAPVGTTVGKVFAEDSDIGENAAVNYFIEGDSSDVFDIITNNETQEGIILLKKRVDYESKRRYSIEAKVVNRFIDDRFLEEGPFEDKTIVKINVEDADEPPVFTLENYVMEIVEGAMSGSLVGAVTARDPDNDDSPVRYSIVHGMRLKRLFSIDEHNGTIITTKPLDREIAPWHNITVTATETRNPEKISEANVYIQVLNVNDHAPEFSKYYETFVCENAVSGQV
;
A
#
# COMPACT_ATOMS: atom_id res chain seq x y z
N GLN A 1 3.61 -72.83 37.92
CA GLN A 1 2.90 -74.09 38.22
C GLN A 1 3.13 -74.39 39.69
N LEU A 2 2.09 -74.32 40.51
CA LEU A 2 2.08 -75.13 41.74
C LEU A 2 2.36 -76.54 41.25
N LYS A 3 3.43 -77.17 41.73
CA LYS A 3 3.75 -78.55 41.36
C LYS A 3 2.53 -79.36 41.75
N SER A 4 1.79 -79.86 40.76
CA SER A 4 0.78 -80.86 41.03
C SER A 4 1.56 -82.10 41.41
N ASP A 5 1.63 -82.39 42.70
CA ASP A 5 1.85 -83.75 43.13
C ASP A 5 0.68 -84.55 42.55
N LEU A 6 0.96 -85.18 41.41
CA LEU A 6 0.10 -86.17 40.78
C LEU A 6 0.10 -87.48 41.59
N GLU A 7 0.38 -87.40 42.90
CA GLU A 7 0.52 -88.51 43.82
C GLU A 7 -0.07 -88.14 45.19
N LYS A 8 -1.40 -88.01 45.24
CA LYS A 8 -2.24 -88.31 46.43
C LYS A 8 -3.71 -88.39 45.99
N GLN A 9 -4.08 -89.55 45.44
CA GLN A 9 -5.43 -89.91 45.03
C GLN A 9 -6.36 -90.24 46.22
N ASP A 10 -6.30 -89.49 47.32
CA ASP A 10 -7.12 -89.74 48.51
C ASP A 10 -8.13 -88.62 48.82
N GLY A 11 -8.18 -87.55 48.02
CA GLY A 11 -9.24 -86.52 48.09
C GLY A 11 -9.23 -85.68 49.38
N ASN A 12 -8.20 -85.81 50.22
CA ASN A 12 -8.12 -85.22 51.56
C ASN A 12 -7.58 -83.78 51.59
N LEU A 13 -7.17 -83.22 50.46
CA LEU A 13 -6.64 -81.85 50.39
C LEU A 13 -7.73 -80.85 50.02
N LYS A 14 -7.66 -79.67 50.64
CA LYS A 14 -8.45 -78.49 50.29
C LYS A 14 -7.51 -77.32 50.05
N TYR A 15 -7.60 -76.72 48.86
CA TYR A 15 -6.82 -75.54 48.50
C TYR A 15 -7.55 -74.26 48.90
N ILE A 16 -6.83 -73.33 49.53
CA ILE A 16 -7.32 -72.03 49.97
C ILE A 16 -6.49 -70.95 49.30
N LEU A 17 -7.16 -69.88 48.89
CA LEU A 17 -6.56 -68.69 48.30
C LEU A 17 -6.88 -67.49 49.19
N THR A 18 -5.86 -66.72 49.57
CA THR A 18 -5.97 -65.49 50.34
C THR A 18 -5.14 -64.38 49.67
N GLY A 19 -5.34 -63.13 50.09
CA GLY A 19 -4.64 -61.96 49.52
C GLY A 19 -5.54 -61.07 48.68
N GLU A 20 -4.95 -60.31 47.76
CA GLU A 20 -5.66 -59.27 47.01
C GLU A 20 -6.69 -59.83 46.03
N GLY A 21 -7.98 -59.51 46.23
CA GLY A 21 -9.05 -59.96 45.34
C GLY A 21 -9.39 -61.46 45.45
N ALA A 22 -8.82 -62.18 46.44
CA ALA A 22 -9.20 -63.55 46.72
C ALA A 22 -10.68 -63.62 47.17
N GLY A 23 -11.45 -64.56 46.60
CA GLY A 23 -12.87 -64.73 46.88
C GLY A 23 -13.80 -63.76 46.15
N SER A 24 -13.26 -62.73 45.49
CA SER A 24 -14.04 -61.79 44.68
C SER A 24 -13.62 -61.78 43.22
N ILE A 25 -12.34 -61.56 42.93
CA ILE A 25 -11.72 -61.48 41.58
C ILE A 25 -11.08 -62.81 41.18
N PHE A 26 -10.44 -63.47 42.14
CA PHE A 26 -9.79 -64.76 41.97
C PHE A 26 -10.40 -65.77 42.92
N ILE A 27 -10.84 -66.90 42.38
CA ILE A 27 -11.32 -68.04 43.16
C ILE A 27 -10.44 -69.25 42.86
N ILE A 28 -10.21 -70.10 43.87
CA ILE A 28 -9.50 -71.36 43.70
C ILE A 28 -10.49 -72.52 43.80
N ASP A 29 -10.41 -73.46 42.88
CA ASP A 29 -11.13 -74.73 43.03
C ASP A 29 -10.48 -75.52 44.17
N GLU A 30 -11.24 -75.67 45.25
CA GLU A 30 -10.80 -76.28 46.49
C GLU A 30 -10.32 -77.73 46.31
N ASN A 31 -10.71 -78.42 45.23
CA ASN A 31 -10.41 -79.82 45.00
C ASN A 31 -9.16 -80.04 44.13
N ASN A 32 -8.87 -79.13 43.19
CA ASN A 32 -7.77 -79.31 42.23
C ASN A 32 -6.75 -78.15 42.20
N GLY A 33 -6.98 -77.07 42.95
CA GLY A 33 -6.06 -75.96 43.08
C GLY A 33 -5.99 -75.03 41.86
N LYS A 34 -6.87 -75.20 40.86
CA LYS A 34 -6.95 -74.28 39.72
C LYS A 34 -7.55 -72.96 40.15
N ILE A 35 -6.88 -71.87 39.78
CA ILE A 35 -7.36 -70.51 40.04
C ILE A 35 -8.11 -70.01 38.81
N TYR A 36 -9.30 -69.46 39.04
CA TYR A 36 -10.18 -68.88 38.03
C TYR A 36 -10.37 -67.39 38.30
N VAL A 37 -10.47 -66.63 37.23
CA VAL A 37 -10.84 -65.22 37.26
C VAL A 37 -12.36 -65.12 37.11
N THR A 38 -13.01 -64.35 37.98
CA THR A 38 -14.48 -64.21 38.02
C THR A 38 -15.00 -62.98 37.29
N GLN A 39 -14.14 -62.00 37.01
CA GLN A 39 -14.49 -60.73 36.35
C GLN A 39 -13.41 -60.29 35.35
N LYS A 40 -13.75 -59.45 34.36
CA LYS A 40 -12.75 -58.90 33.43
C LYS A 40 -11.69 -58.11 34.22
N LEU A 41 -10.42 -58.40 33.94
CA LEU A 41 -9.28 -57.65 34.48
C LEU A 41 -8.94 -56.50 33.52
N ASP A 42 -8.44 -55.42 34.11
CA ASP A 42 -8.06 -54.18 33.43
C ASP A 42 -6.69 -53.80 34.02
N ARG A 43 -5.66 -53.82 33.16
CA ARG A 43 -4.27 -53.66 33.58
C ARG A 43 -4.02 -52.21 34.01
N GLU A 44 -4.58 -51.25 33.29
CA GLU A 44 -4.47 -49.82 33.50
C GLU A 44 -5.05 -49.42 34.86
N LYS A 45 -6.06 -50.16 35.34
CA LYS A 45 -6.54 -50.05 36.73
C LYS A 45 -5.62 -50.73 37.76
N LYS A 46 -5.20 -51.98 37.50
CA LYS A 46 -4.33 -52.72 38.43
C LYS A 46 -3.46 -53.76 37.70
N PRO A 47 -2.13 -53.55 37.61
CA PRO A 47 -1.25 -54.38 36.77
C PRO A 47 -0.81 -55.70 37.41
N PHE A 48 -0.90 -55.83 38.73
CA PHE A 48 -0.57 -57.08 39.42
C PHE A 48 -1.37 -57.24 40.73
N TYR A 49 -1.50 -58.51 41.13
CA TYR A 49 -2.14 -58.91 42.37
C TYR A 49 -1.22 -59.84 43.14
N THR A 50 -1.04 -59.58 44.43
CA THR A 50 -0.26 -60.46 45.32
C THR A 50 -1.21 -61.37 46.08
N LEU A 51 -1.06 -62.69 45.87
CA LEU A 51 -1.93 -63.72 46.43
C LEU A 51 -1.09 -64.78 47.15
N ARG A 52 -1.74 -65.48 48.06
CA ARG A 52 -1.15 -66.61 48.79
C ARG A 52 -2.04 -67.83 48.64
N ALA A 53 -1.42 -68.97 48.34
CA ALA A 53 -2.10 -70.25 48.27
C ALA A 53 -1.60 -71.17 49.38
N GLN A 54 -2.53 -71.93 49.97
CA GLN A 54 -2.24 -72.93 50.97
C GLN A 54 -3.05 -74.20 50.72
N ALA A 55 -2.45 -75.36 50.95
CA ALA A 55 -3.15 -76.63 51.00
C ALA A 55 -3.37 -77.04 52.45
N ILE A 56 -4.62 -77.32 52.83
CA ILE A 56 -5.00 -77.84 54.15
C ILE A 56 -5.54 -79.26 54.03
N ASN A 57 -5.43 -80.04 55.11
CA ASN A 57 -6.08 -81.34 55.20
C ASN A 57 -7.54 -81.16 55.62
N ARG A 58 -8.49 -81.73 54.88
CA ARG A 58 -9.93 -81.59 55.11
C ARG A 58 -10.38 -82.11 56.48
N SER A 59 -9.74 -83.18 56.96
CA SER A 59 -10.11 -83.85 58.21
C SER A 59 -9.60 -83.09 59.43
N THR A 60 -8.39 -82.53 59.36
CA THR A 60 -7.75 -81.85 60.49
C THR A 60 -7.88 -80.33 60.44
N GLN A 61 -8.26 -79.77 59.28
CA GLN A 61 -8.25 -78.33 58.98
C GLN A 61 -6.88 -77.66 59.22
N LEU A 62 -5.81 -78.45 59.27
CA LEU A 62 -4.45 -77.96 59.47
C LEU A 62 -3.72 -77.82 58.12
N PRO A 63 -2.86 -76.79 57.97
CA PRO A 63 -1.97 -76.67 56.82
C PRO A 63 -1.11 -77.90 56.63
N VAL A 64 -1.07 -78.41 55.40
CA VAL A 64 -0.17 -79.49 55.01
C VAL A 64 1.16 -78.93 54.52
N GLU A 65 1.15 -77.70 54.00
CA GLU A 65 2.33 -76.95 53.57
C GLU A 65 2.28 -75.49 54.06
N LEU A 66 3.43 -74.83 54.02
CA LEU A 66 3.51 -73.38 54.27
C LEU A 66 2.77 -72.60 53.18
N GLU A 67 2.26 -71.42 53.53
CA GLU A 67 1.67 -70.52 52.54
C GLU A 67 2.71 -70.12 51.49
N SER A 68 2.33 -70.21 50.22
CA SER A 68 3.15 -69.80 49.09
C SER A 68 2.62 -68.50 48.51
N GLU A 69 3.43 -67.45 48.56
CA GLU A 69 3.11 -66.15 47.96
C GLU A 69 3.51 -66.14 46.49
N PHE A 70 2.60 -65.64 45.65
CA PHE A 70 2.84 -65.47 44.22
C PHE A 70 2.14 -64.22 43.70
N VAL A 71 2.62 -63.74 42.56
CA VAL A 71 2.10 -62.54 41.90
C VAL A 71 1.40 -62.94 40.60
N ILE A 72 0.14 -62.57 40.47
CA ILE A 72 -0.55 -62.60 39.18
C ILE A 72 -0.26 -61.28 38.49
N LYS A 73 0.50 -61.33 37.39
CA LYS A 73 0.72 -60.18 36.50
C LYS A 73 -0.37 -60.14 35.44
N VAL A 74 -1.08 -59.02 35.32
CA VAL A 74 -2.06 -58.79 34.27
C VAL A 74 -1.30 -58.41 33.01
N ARG A 75 -1.59 -59.11 31.91
CA ARG A 75 -0.96 -58.87 30.62
C ARG A 75 -1.73 -57.78 29.89
N ASP A 76 -1.01 -56.82 29.34
CA ASP A 76 -1.55 -55.77 28.49
C ASP A 76 -2.23 -56.34 27.24
N ILE A 77 -3.28 -55.66 26.80
CA ILE A 77 -3.96 -55.84 25.52
C ILE A 77 -4.15 -54.45 24.92
N ASN A 78 -4.17 -54.36 23.59
CA ASN A 78 -4.43 -53.10 22.90
C ASN A 78 -5.90 -52.71 23.09
N ASP A 79 -6.23 -51.92 24.12
CA ASP A 79 -7.60 -51.50 24.40
C ASP A 79 -7.77 -50.00 24.70
N HIS A 80 -6.68 -49.22 24.60
CA HIS A 80 -6.72 -47.78 24.47
C HIS A 80 -6.44 -47.35 23.03
N GLU A 81 -7.08 -46.25 22.63
CA GLU A 81 -6.83 -45.63 21.33
C GLU A 81 -5.88 -44.43 21.50
N PRO A 82 -5.06 -44.12 20.47
CA PRO A 82 -4.23 -42.93 20.49
C PRO A 82 -5.06 -41.66 20.69
N GLN A 83 -4.56 -40.70 21.45
CA GLN A 83 -5.23 -39.42 21.68
C GLN A 83 -4.23 -38.28 21.49
N PHE A 84 -4.58 -37.33 20.62
CA PHE A 84 -3.80 -36.11 20.43
C PHE A 84 -4.01 -35.13 21.60
N LEU A 85 -2.92 -34.47 22.00
CA LEU A 85 -2.87 -33.51 23.11
C LEU A 85 -2.80 -32.06 22.59
N ASP A 86 -3.18 -31.08 23.39
CA ASP A 86 -2.94 -29.65 23.10
C ASP A 86 -3.55 -29.11 21.80
N GLY A 87 -4.66 -29.71 21.33
CA GLY A 87 -5.46 -29.15 20.23
C GLY A 87 -6.24 -27.90 20.65
N PRO A 88 -6.56 -26.97 19.73
CA PRO A 88 -6.32 -27.03 18.28
C PRO A 88 -4.87 -26.69 17.89
N TYR A 89 -4.35 -27.37 16.87
CA TYR A 89 -3.02 -27.09 16.34
C TYR A 89 -3.08 -26.01 15.26
N VAL A 90 -2.51 -24.85 15.55
CA VAL A 90 -2.34 -23.75 14.59
C VAL A 90 -0.87 -23.35 14.57
N ALA A 91 -0.32 -23.23 13.38
CA ALA A 91 1.06 -22.80 13.18
C ALA A 91 1.16 -21.77 12.06
N THR A 92 2.20 -20.95 12.13
CA THR A 92 2.53 -20.00 11.07
C THR A 92 3.98 -20.24 10.67
N VAL A 93 4.24 -20.27 9.37
CA VAL A 93 5.58 -20.39 8.79
C VAL A 93 5.74 -19.36 7.68
N PRO A 94 6.90 -18.69 7.55
CA PRO A 94 7.13 -17.80 6.41
C PRO A 94 6.99 -18.55 5.09
N GLU A 95 6.38 -17.92 4.11
CA GLU A 95 6.42 -18.42 2.74
C GLU A 95 7.85 -18.52 2.20
N MET A 96 8.03 -19.17 1.06
CA MET A 96 9.34 -19.44 0.44
C MET A 96 10.38 -20.13 1.35
N SER A 97 9.99 -20.52 2.57
CA SER A 97 10.86 -21.20 3.53
C SER A 97 11.46 -22.46 2.90
N PRO A 98 12.77 -22.72 3.08
CA PRO A 98 13.43 -23.88 2.48
C PRO A 98 12.78 -25.20 2.89
N GLU A 99 12.88 -26.19 2.01
CA GLU A 99 12.48 -27.57 2.30
C GLU A 99 13.17 -28.08 3.57
N GLY A 100 12.42 -28.80 4.41
CA GLY A 100 12.88 -29.30 5.71
C GLY A 100 12.71 -28.33 6.87
N THR A 101 12.29 -27.08 6.63
CA THR A 101 11.96 -26.11 7.70
C THR A 101 10.90 -26.70 8.63
N SER A 102 11.16 -26.63 9.94
CA SER A 102 10.25 -27.14 10.97
C SER A 102 9.09 -26.18 11.16
N VAL A 103 7.85 -26.66 11.04
CA VAL A 103 6.64 -25.83 11.16
C VAL A 103 6.07 -25.92 12.57
N THR A 104 5.75 -27.14 13.01
CA THR A 104 5.19 -27.42 14.34
C THR A 104 5.36 -28.88 14.69
N GLN A 105 4.98 -29.28 15.90
CA GLN A 105 5.00 -30.67 16.35
C GLN A 105 3.64 -31.03 16.94
N VAL A 106 3.06 -32.13 16.47
CA VAL A 106 1.88 -32.73 17.10
C VAL A 106 2.29 -33.83 18.06
N THR A 107 1.55 -33.98 19.14
CA THR A 107 1.83 -35.00 20.16
C THR A 107 0.56 -35.79 20.44
N ALA A 108 0.68 -37.11 20.38
CA ALA A 108 -0.35 -38.05 20.81
C ALA A 108 0.20 -38.99 21.89
N THR A 109 -0.71 -39.48 22.73
CA THR A 109 -0.44 -40.47 23.77
C THR A 109 -1.35 -41.67 23.61
N ASP A 110 -0.91 -42.80 24.13
CA ASP A 110 -1.68 -44.04 24.19
C ASP A 110 -1.68 -44.55 25.64
N GLY A 111 -2.80 -45.09 26.09
CA GLY A 111 -3.01 -45.51 27.48
C GLY A 111 -2.41 -46.87 27.82
N ASP A 112 -2.04 -47.67 26.82
CA ASP A 112 -1.55 -49.03 27.01
C ASP A 112 -0.10 -49.07 27.56
N ASP A 113 0.42 -50.26 27.90
CA ASP A 113 1.79 -50.40 28.43
C ASP A 113 2.88 -50.09 27.39
N PRO A 114 3.76 -49.09 27.59
CA PRO A 114 4.88 -48.86 26.69
C PRO A 114 5.97 -49.93 26.77
N SER A 115 5.99 -50.73 27.83
CA SER A 115 6.95 -51.81 28.03
C SER A 115 6.48 -53.16 27.47
N TYR A 116 5.19 -53.28 27.14
CA TYR A 116 4.61 -54.53 26.67
C TYR A 116 4.27 -54.47 25.17
N GLY A 117 5.23 -54.89 24.35
CA GLY A 117 5.03 -54.94 22.90
C GLY A 117 5.03 -53.55 22.26
N ASN A 118 4.05 -53.30 21.40
CA ASN A 118 3.98 -52.13 20.53
C ASN A 118 2.63 -51.37 20.65
N SER A 119 1.81 -51.70 21.65
CA SER A 119 0.47 -51.11 21.90
C SER A 119 0.56 -49.61 22.15
N ALA A 120 1.42 -49.18 23.07
CA ALA A 120 1.57 -47.75 23.34
C ALA A 120 2.57 -47.00 22.43
N ARG A 121 3.11 -47.66 21.38
CA ARG A 121 4.11 -47.05 20.49
C ARG A 121 3.43 -46.49 19.25
N LEU A 122 3.51 -45.17 19.10
CA LEU A 122 2.84 -44.46 18.02
C LEU A 122 3.77 -44.15 16.85
N LEU A 123 3.22 -44.29 15.65
CA LEU A 123 3.77 -43.73 14.42
C LEU A 123 2.85 -42.66 13.87
N TYR A 124 3.45 -41.53 13.52
CA TYR A 124 2.79 -40.43 12.85
C TYR A 124 2.86 -40.61 11.33
N SER A 125 1.76 -40.34 10.64
CA SER A 125 1.74 -40.32 9.18
C SER A 125 0.82 -39.21 8.65
N LEU A 126 1.08 -38.75 7.44
CA LEU A 126 0.27 -37.74 6.79
C LEU A 126 -0.91 -38.39 6.08
N ILE A 127 -2.14 -37.96 6.39
CA ILE A 127 -3.34 -38.28 5.60
C ILE A 127 -3.54 -37.23 4.51
N GLN A 128 -3.39 -35.95 4.85
CA GLN A 128 -3.58 -34.82 3.95
C GLN A 128 -2.52 -33.75 4.19
N GLY A 129 -2.06 -33.11 3.11
CA GLY A 129 -1.04 -32.05 3.13
C GLY A 129 0.12 -32.28 2.15
N GLN A 130 0.15 -33.43 1.45
CA GLN A 130 1.07 -33.65 0.34
C GLN A 130 0.70 -32.76 -0.87
N PRO A 131 1.66 -32.34 -1.71
CA PRO A 131 3.12 -32.56 -1.58
C PRO A 131 3.82 -31.55 -0.65
N TYR A 132 3.08 -30.65 -0.02
CA TYR A 132 3.62 -29.46 0.66
C TYR A 132 4.27 -29.72 2.02
N PHE A 133 3.82 -30.75 2.74
CA PHE A 133 4.30 -31.07 4.08
C PHE A 133 4.72 -32.53 4.23
N SER A 134 5.65 -32.75 5.16
CA SER A 134 6.04 -34.07 5.64
C SER A 134 5.92 -34.12 7.16
N VAL A 135 5.75 -35.33 7.72
CA VAL A 135 5.74 -35.55 9.18
C VAL A 135 6.77 -36.60 9.55
N GLU A 136 7.59 -36.29 10.55
CA GLU A 136 8.59 -37.24 11.08
C GLU A 136 7.87 -38.35 11.87
N PRO A 137 7.92 -39.62 11.42
CA PRO A 137 7.04 -40.67 11.93
C PRO A 137 7.18 -40.98 13.43
N LYS A 138 8.31 -40.67 14.05
CA LYS A 138 8.55 -40.96 15.47
C LYS A 138 8.27 -39.79 16.40
N THR A 139 8.34 -38.56 15.89
CA THR A 139 8.29 -37.36 16.73
C THR A 139 7.04 -36.53 16.49
N GLY A 140 6.35 -36.70 15.36
CA GLY A 140 5.22 -35.86 15.00
C GLY A 140 5.61 -34.45 14.55
N VAL A 141 6.91 -34.18 14.33
CA VAL A 141 7.38 -32.90 13.79
C VAL A 141 6.97 -32.79 12.33
N ILE A 142 6.20 -31.75 12.02
CA ILE A 142 5.77 -31.40 10.67
C ILE A 142 6.79 -30.44 10.05
N ARG A 143 7.22 -30.73 8.83
CA ARG A 143 8.20 -29.94 8.07
C ARG A 143 7.66 -29.57 6.70
N MET A 144 8.17 -28.46 6.18
CA MET A 144 8.01 -28.07 4.77
C MET A 144 8.62 -29.15 3.87
N ALA A 145 7.90 -29.57 2.84
CA ALA A 145 8.36 -30.52 1.82
C ALA A 145 8.43 -29.90 0.42
N SER A 146 7.88 -28.69 0.25
CA SER A 146 8.09 -27.84 -0.92
C SER A 146 8.09 -26.38 -0.48
N GLN A 147 8.69 -25.49 -1.27
CA GLN A 147 8.43 -24.06 -1.14
C GLN A 147 6.96 -23.77 -1.51
N MET A 148 6.37 -22.79 -0.82
CA MET A 148 5.00 -22.35 -1.02
C MET A 148 4.96 -20.83 -1.02
N ASP A 149 3.97 -20.30 -1.70
CA ASP A 149 3.77 -18.90 -2.04
C ASP A 149 2.39 -18.49 -1.51
N ARG A 150 2.35 -17.47 -0.64
CA ARG A 150 1.17 -17.00 0.07
C ARG A 150 0.21 -16.33 -0.88
N GLU A 151 0.72 -15.61 -1.87
CA GLU A 151 -0.03 -14.94 -2.94
C GLU A 151 -0.85 -15.95 -3.75
N THR A 152 -0.32 -17.16 -3.94
CA THR A 152 -1.07 -18.29 -4.52
C THR A 152 -2.04 -18.91 -3.51
N LYS A 153 -1.58 -19.19 -2.29
CA LYS A 153 -2.40 -19.83 -1.24
C LYS A 153 -1.81 -19.59 0.17
N ASP A 154 -2.57 -18.92 1.02
CA ASP A 154 -2.15 -18.48 2.35
C ASP A 154 -2.38 -19.50 3.49
N GLN A 155 -3.26 -20.49 3.30
CA GLN A 155 -3.64 -21.43 4.36
C GLN A 155 -3.74 -22.88 3.89
N TYR A 156 -3.20 -23.78 4.70
CA TYR A 156 -3.22 -25.22 4.48
C TYR A 156 -3.80 -25.97 5.68
N LEU A 157 -4.68 -26.94 5.38
CA LEU A 157 -5.18 -27.89 6.35
C LEU A 157 -4.44 -29.21 6.19
N VAL A 158 -3.68 -29.58 7.22
CA VAL A 158 -2.90 -30.82 7.29
C VAL A 158 -3.58 -31.79 8.23
N ILE A 159 -3.83 -33.02 7.77
CA ILE A 159 -4.42 -34.07 8.62
C ILE A 159 -3.33 -35.09 8.94
N ILE A 160 -3.01 -35.21 10.23
CA ILE A 160 -2.05 -36.17 10.76
C ILE A 160 -2.80 -37.35 11.37
N GLN A 161 -2.27 -38.56 11.17
CA GLN A 161 -2.69 -39.75 11.89
C GLN A 161 -1.61 -40.16 12.90
N ALA A 162 -2.01 -40.48 14.13
CA ALA A 162 -1.22 -41.26 15.06
C ALA A 162 -1.79 -42.68 15.11
N LYS A 163 -0.94 -43.69 14.93
CA LYS A 163 -1.36 -45.10 14.89
C LYS A 163 -0.45 -45.95 15.76
N ASP A 164 -1.03 -46.86 16.53
CA ASP A 164 -0.24 -47.83 17.29
C ASP A 164 0.50 -48.84 16.38
N MET A 165 1.45 -49.58 16.95
CA MET A 165 2.32 -50.48 16.21
C MET A 165 2.00 -51.97 16.44
N VAL A 166 0.77 -52.33 16.84
CA VAL A 166 0.38 -53.73 17.20
C VAL A 166 0.29 -54.68 16.00
N GLY A 167 0.44 -54.17 14.78
CA GLY A 167 0.32 -54.92 13.52
C GLY A 167 -0.97 -54.56 12.78
N GLN A 168 -1.18 -55.09 11.57
CA GLN A 168 -2.32 -54.66 10.73
C GLN A 168 -3.69 -55.04 11.30
N ALA A 169 -3.80 -56.14 12.06
CA ALA A 169 -5.04 -56.56 12.68
C ALA A 169 -5.10 -56.08 14.13
N GLY A 170 -6.01 -55.16 14.44
CA GLY A 170 -6.26 -54.69 15.81
C GLY A 170 -5.56 -53.39 16.22
N ALA A 171 -4.91 -52.68 15.29
CA ALA A 171 -4.33 -51.36 15.56
C ALA A 171 -5.41 -50.26 15.57
N PHE A 172 -5.35 -49.39 16.57
CA PHE A 172 -6.10 -48.16 16.70
C PHE A 172 -5.33 -46.98 16.10
N SER A 173 -6.10 -45.98 15.66
CA SER A 173 -5.55 -44.72 15.20
C SER A 173 -6.48 -43.57 15.53
N ALA A 174 -5.88 -42.40 15.71
CA ALA A 174 -6.58 -41.14 15.79
C ALA A 174 -6.06 -40.15 14.76
N THR A 175 -6.84 -39.13 14.47
CA THR A 175 -6.46 -38.05 13.56
C THR A 175 -6.54 -36.69 14.23
N ALA A 176 -5.68 -35.78 13.78
CA ALA A 176 -5.71 -34.38 14.16
C ALA A 176 -5.57 -33.49 12.93
N THR A 177 -6.27 -32.37 12.93
CA THR A 177 -6.16 -31.33 11.91
C THR A 177 -5.24 -30.23 12.43
N VAL A 178 -4.25 -29.86 11.62
CA VAL A 178 -3.32 -28.76 11.86
C VAL A 178 -3.58 -27.69 10.80
N THR A 179 -3.91 -26.47 11.25
CA THR A 179 -4.04 -25.32 10.37
C THR A 179 -2.70 -24.62 10.29
N ILE A 180 -2.12 -24.56 9.10
CA ILE A 180 -0.84 -23.90 8.83
C ILE A 180 -1.13 -22.67 7.98
N ASN A 181 -0.79 -21.50 8.50
CA ASN A 181 -0.85 -20.24 7.77
C ASN A 181 0.55 -19.88 7.26
N LEU A 182 0.63 -19.33 6.05
CA LEU A 182 1.86 -18.70 5.57
C LEU A 182 1.91 -17.25 6.06
N SER A 183 3.04 -16.85 6.64
CA SER A 183 3.29 -15.43 6.89
C SER A 183 4.00 -14.82 5.70
N ASP A 184 3.56 -13.62 5.36
CA ASP A 184 4.04 -12.79 4.25
C ASP A 184 5.54 -12.52 4.33
N ILE A 185 6.23 -12.69 3.20
CA ILE A 185 7.57 -12.18 2.94
C ILE A 185 7.41 -11.11 1.85
N ASN A 186 8.20 -10.03 1.92
CA ASN A 186 8.23 -9.04 0.86
C ASN A 186 8.99 -9.61 -0.35
N ASP A 187 8.29 -10.26 -1.28
CA ASP A 187 8.85 -10.85 -2.49
C ASP A 187 8.17 -10.38 -3.79
N ASN A 188 7.14 -9.53 -3.70
CA ASN A 188 6.54 -8.90 -4.85
C ASN A 188 6.87 -7.40 -4.93
N PRO A 189 7.42 -6.91 -6.06
CA PRO A 189 7.57 -5.48 -6.26
C PRO A 189 6.25 -4.79 -6.63
N PRO A 190 6.09 -3.50 -6.29
CA PRO A 190 4.96 -2.71 -6.71
C PRO A 190 5.06 -2.48 -8.21
N LYS A 191 3.93 -2.62 -8.90
CA LYS A 191 3.85 -2.51 -10.36
C LYS A 191 2.79 -1.49 -10.72
N PHE A 192 3.17 -0.49 -11.51
CA PHE A 192 2.17 0.42 -12.06
C PHE A 192 1.17 -0.33 -12.93
N GLN A 193 -0.12 -0.06 -12.73
CA GLN A 193 -1.19 -0.66 -13.55
C GLN A 193 -1.06 -0.28 -15.03
N GLN A 194 -0.48 0.89 -15.32
CA GLN A 194 -0.25 1.37 -16.69
C GLN A 194 1.20 1.83 -16.86
N ARG A 195 1.77 1.56 -18.04
CA ARG A 195 3.10 2.05 -18.43
C ARG A 195 3.09 3.50 -18.93
N LEU A 196 1.90 4.05 -19.20
CA LEU A 196 1.73 5.40 -19.70
C LEU A 196 0.38 5.95 -19.26
N TYR A 197 0.39 7.04 -18.49
CA TYR A 197 -0.79 7.79 -18.09
C TYR A 197 -0.92 9.07 -18.92
N TYR A 198 -2.15 9.46 -19.20
CA TYR A 198 -2.49 10.71 -19.86
C TYR A 198 -3.37 11.54 -18.93
N MET A 199 -2.97 12.79 -18.72
CA MET A 199 -3.68 13.74 -17.87
C MET A 199 -3.70 15.10 -18.56
N SER A 200 -4.57 15.98 -18.08
CA SER A 200 -4.58 17.36 -18.50
C SER A 200 -4.77 18.30 -17.32
N VAL A 201 -4.30 19.54 -17.48
CA VAL A 201 -4.45 20.60 -16.49
C VAL A 201 -4.61 21.92 -17.21
N SER A 202 -5.61 22.70 -16.84
CA SER A 202 -5.78 24.06 -17.35
C SER A 202 -4.66 24.97 -16.82
N GLU A 203 -4.20 25.92 -17.62
CA GLU A 203 -3.24 26.92 -17.16
C GLU A 203 -3.79 27.90 -16.11
N GLU A 204 -5.11 28.10 -16.09
CA GLU A 204 -5.78 28.85 -15.03
C GLU A 204 -5.79 28.09 -13.68
N ALA A 205 -5.45 26.80 -13.67
CA ALA A 205 -5.50 25.98 -12.48
C ALA A 205 -4.59 26.55 -11.37
N PRO A 206 -5.11 26.73 -10.14
CA PRO A 206 -4.29 27.20 -9.03
C PRO A 206 -3.27 26.15 -8.60
N VAL A 207 -2.16 26.62 -8.01
CA VAL A 207 -1.20 25.74 -7.34
C VAL A 207 -1.91 24.93 -6.25
N GLY A 208 -1.61 23.65 -6.17
CA GLY A 208 -2.26 22.66 -5.31
C GLY A 208 -3.39 21.88 -6.00
N THR A 209 -3.75 22.22 -7.24
CA THR A 209 -4.76 21.46 -8.00
C THR A 209 -4.31 20.03 -8.25
N THR A 210 -5.20 19.06 -8.02
CA THR A 210 -4.99 17.67 -8.41
C THR A 210 -5.11 17.53 -9.92
N VAL A 211 -4.00 17.15 -10.56
CA VAL A 211 -3.92 16.92 -12.01
C VAL A 211 -4.45 15.53 -12.37
N GLY A 212 -4.17 14.55 -11.51
CA GLY A 212 -4.66 13.19 -11.69
C GLY A 212 -4.03 12.23 -10.68
N LYS A 213 -4.25 10.94 -10.92
CA LYS A 213 -3.78 9.87 -10.05
C LYS A 213 -3.09 8.78 -10.85
N VAL A 214 -2.06 8.19 -10.27
CA VAL A 214 -1.41 6.98 -10.73
C VAL A 214 -1.58 5.88 -9.69
N PHE A 215 -1.51 4.64 -10.15
CA PHE A 215 -1.85 3.47 -9.34
C PHE A 215 -0.80 2.39 -9.57
N ALA A 216 -0.24 1.89 -8.47
CA ALA A 216 0.58 0.71 -8.44
C ALA A 216 -0.07 -0.34 -7.55
N GLU A 217 0.11 -1.60 -7.92
CA GLU A 217 -0.34 -2.75 -7.16
C GLU A 217 0.86 -3.53 -6.66
N ASP A 218 0.76 -3.98 -5.42
CA ASP A 218 1.69 -4.88 -4.77
C ASP A 218 0.89 -6.07 -4.24
N SER A 219 1.37 -7.29 -4.48
CA SER A 219 0.61 -8.52 -4.17
C SER A 219 0.77 -8.99 -2.73
N ASP A 220 1.76 -8.43 -2.02
CA ASP A 220 2.03 -8.72 -0.61
C ASP A 220 0.92 -8.16 0.29
N ILE A 221 1.07 -8.25 1.62
CA ILE A 221 0.10 -7.68 2.56
C ILE A 221 0.72 -6.73 3.60
N GLY A 222 -0.12 -5.82 4.11
CA GLY A 222 0.26 -4.91 5.18
C GLY A 222 1.39 -3.96 4.77
N GLU A 223 2.48 -3.94 5.55
CA GLU A 223 3.62 -3.04 5.30
C GLU A 223 4.49 -3.48 4.11
N ASN A 224 4.44 -4.75 3.72
CA ASN A 224 5.19 -5.24 2.56
C ASN A 224 4.57 -4.69 1.26
N ALA A 225 3.23 -4.67 1.16
CA ALA A 225 2.51 -4.01 0.07
C ALA A 225 2.39 -2.48 0.20
N ALA A 226 2.97 -1.85 1.23
CA ALA A 226 2.87 -0.41 1.40
C ALA A 226 3.82 0.34 0.45
N VAL A 227 3.25 1.15 -0.43
CA VAL A 227 4.01 1.88 -1.46
C VAL A 227 4.23 3.36 -1.12
N ASN A 228 5.26 3.96 -1.71
CA ASN A 228 5.47 5.41 -1.77
C ASN A 228 5.77 5.85 -3.20
N TYR A 229 5.20 6.98 -3.62
CA TYR A 229 5.38 7.55 -4.95
C TYR A 229 6.33 8.75 -4.96
N PHE A 230 7.07 8.90 -6.05
CA PHE A 230 8.02 9.98 -6.30
C PHE A 230 7.94 10.44 -7.76
N ILE A 231 8.25 11.72 -8.02
CA ILE A 231 8.50 12.23 -9.37
C ILE A 231 10.01 12.36 -9.53
N GLU A 232 10.55 11.78 -10.59
CA GLU A 232 11.93 11.97 -11.02
C GLU A 232 12.00 12.87 -12.28
N GLY A 233 13.12 13.56 -12.45
CA GLY A 233 13.42 14.36 -13.64
C GLY A 233 13.06 15.86 -13.55
N ASP A 234 13.18 16.52 -14.69
CA ASP A 234 13.22 17.99 -14.82
C ASP A 234 11.89 18.70 -14.57
N SER A 235 10.78 17.97 -14.40
CA SER A 235 9.44 18.57 -14.17
C SER A 235 8.99 18.50 -12.71
N SER A 236 9.90 18.10 -11.80
CA SER A 236 9.68 18.07 -10.34
C SER A 236 9.61 19.46 -9.69
N ASP A 237 9.92 20.52 -10.44
CA ASP A 237 9.70 21.92 -10.07
C ASP A 237 8.26 22.38 -10.35
N VAL A 238 7.59 21.77 -11.34
CA VAL A 238 6.22 22.11 -11.76
C VAL A 238 5.16 21.19 -11.14
N PHE A 239 5.46 19.90 -10.98
CA PHE A 239 4.53 18.92 -10.42
C PHE A 239 5.09 18.29 -9.15
N ASP A 240 4.20 17.89 -8.27
CA ASP A 240 4.49 17.09 -7.08
C ASP A 240 3.64 15.81 -7.07
N ILE A 241 4.04 14.81 -6.30
CA ILE A 241 3.25 13.60 -6.08
C ILE A 241 3.20 13.27 -4.60
N ILE A 242 1.99 12.99 -4.11
CA ILE A 242 1.78 12.54 -2.74
C ILE A 242 1.17 11.15 -2.73
N THR A 243 1.52 10.36 -1.72
CA THR A 243 0.97 9.02 -1.53
C THR A 243 -0.27 9.10 -0.65
N ASN A 244 -1.40 8.58 -1.12
CA ASN A 244 -2.56 8.33 -0.28
C ASN A 244 -2.45 6.94 0.34
N ASN A 245 -2.18 6.87 1.64
CA ASN A 245 -1.98 5.59 2.35
C ASN A 245 -3.26 4.75 2.47
N GLU A 246 -4.45 5.34 2.36
CA GLU A 246 -5.71 4.59 2.47
C GLU A 246 -6.05 3.88 1.16
N THR A 247 -5.78 4.54 0.03
CA THR A 247 -6.10 4.02 -1.32
C THR A 247 -4.88 3.49 -2.07
N GLN A 248 -3.68 3.66 -1.50
CA GLN A 248 -2.39 3.37 -2.13
C GLN A 248 -2.18 4.09 -3.49
N GLU A 249 -2.86 5.22 -3.70
CA GLU A 249 -2.78 6.02 -4.92
C GLU A 249 -1.64 7.05 -4.85
N GLY A 250 -0.99 7.30 -5.98
CA GLY A 250 -0.13 8.46 -6.18
C GLY A 250 -0.93 9.63 -6.74
N ILE A 251 -1.12 10.71 -5.98
CA ILE A 251 -1.88 11.89 -6.39
C ILE A 251 -0.90 12.94 -6.92
N ILE A 252 -1.02 13.29 -8.20
CA ILE A 252 -0.18 14.30 -8.85
C ILE A 252 -0.81 15.68 -8.67
N LEU A 253 -0.03 16.62 -8.16
CA LEU A 253 -0.43 17.97 -7.82
C LEU A 253 0.33 19.00 -8.66
N LEU A 254 -0.33 20.10 -8.99
CA LEU A 254 0.31 21.26 -9.61
C LEU A 254 1.08 22.06 -8.56
N LYS A 255 2.41 22.11 -8.64
CA LYS A 255 3.28 22.81 -7.68
C LYS A 255 3.58 24.26 -8.10
N LYS A 256 3.54 24.53 -9.41
CA LYS A 256 3.77 25.85 -10.01
C LYS A 256 2.77 26.06 -11.13
N ARG A 257 2.33 27.31 -11.34
CA ARG A 257 1.50 27.66 -12.50
C ARG A 257 2.18 27.26 -13.81
N VAL A 258 1.38 26.72 -14.72
CA VAL A 258 1.77 26.42 -16.10
C VAL A 258 1.18 27.47 -17.02
N ASP A 259 1.70 27.53 -18.24
CA ASP A 259 1.38 28.53 -19.26
C ASP A 259 1.41 27.79 -20.59
N TYR A 260 0.28 27.77 -21.29
CA TYR A 260 0.08 26.98 -22.50
C TYR A 260 0.99 27.49 -23.62
N GLU A 261 1.10 28.82 -23.77
CA GLU A 261 1.90 29.54 -24.75
C GLU A 261 3.38 29.18 -24.61
N SER A 262 3.87 29.10 -23.37
CA SER A 262 5.25 28.73 -23.07
C SER A 262 5.51 27.24 -23.24
N LYS A 263 4.65 26.37 -22.70
CA LYS A 263 4.87 24.92 -22.73
C LYS A 263 3.57 24.12 -22.59
N ARG A 264 3.12 23.61 -23.73
CA ARG A 264 1.87 22.84 -23.88
C ARG A 264 1.88 21.43 -23.29
N ARG A 265 3.04 20.82 -23.09
CA ARG A 265 3.15 19.40 -22.70
C ARG A 265 4.29 19.13 -21.74
N TYR A 266 4.00 18.29 -20.76
CA TYR A 266 4.98 17.75 -19.83
C TYR A 266 5.01 16.23 -19.91
N SER A 267 6.17 15.67 -19.66
CA SER A 267 6.39 14.23 -19.53
C SER A 267 7.16 14.04 -18.24
N ILE A 268 6.50 13.45 -17.25
CA ILE A 268 7.10 13.17 -15.95
C ILE A 268 7.32 11.67 -15.79
N GLU A 269 8.41 11.28 -15.14
CA GLU A 269 8.68 9.90 -14.77
C GLU A 269 8.23 9.72 -13.32
N ALA A 270 7.12 9.00 -13.13
CA ALA A 270 6.63 8.64 -11.81
C ALA A 270 7.27 7.32 -11.40
N LYS A 271 7.80 7.29 -10.18
CA LYS A 271 8.43 6.13 -9.56
C LYS A 271 7.62 5.69 -8.35
N VAL A 272 7.49 4.39 -8.17
CA VAL A 272 6.90 3.78 -6.97
C VAL A 272 7.91 2.83 -6.35
N VAL A 273 7.94 2.77 -5.03
CA VAL A 273 8.81 1.88 -4.25
C VAL A 273 8.03 1.28 -3.08
N ASN A 274 8.39 0.08 -2.61
CA ASN A 274 7.93 -0.37 -1.29
C ASN A 274 8.54 0.51 -0.21
N ARG A 275 7.75 0.78 0.83
CA ARG A 275 8.18 1.56 1.98
C ARG A 275 9.24 0.84 2.81
N PHE A 276 9.16 -0.48 2.88
CA PHE A 276 10.08 -1.32 3.64
C PHE A 276 10.79 -2.31 2.73
N ILE A 277 12.11 -2.31 2.84
CA ILE A 277 13.01 -3.19 2.12
C ILE A 277 13.79 -3.92 3.22
N ASP A 278 13.42 -5.17 3.54
CA ASP A 278 14.23 -6.02 4.44
C ASP A 278 15.20 -6.84 3.60
N ASP A 279 16.40 -6.30 3.42
CA ASP A 279 17.50 -6.86 2.62
C ASP A 279 17.84 -8.33 2.92
N ARG A 280 17.38 -8.89 4.04
CA ARG A 280 17.63 -10.29 4.42
C ARG A 280 16.76 -11.29 3.67
N PHE A 281 15.65 -10.85 3.10
CA PHE A 281 14.68 -11.69 2.39
C PHE A 281 14.38 -11.20 0.96
N LEU A 282 15.10 -10.19 0.47
CA LEU A 282 15.01 -9.75 -0.92
C LEU A 282 15.72 -10.75 -1.84
N GLU A 283 15.00 -11.30 -2.81
CA GLU A 283 15.66 -12.06 -3.89
C GLU A 283 16.33 -11.13 -4.92
N GLU A 284 15.69 -10.02 -5.34
CA GLU A 284 16.19 -9.17 -6.46
C GLU A 284 16.01 -7.64 -6.29
N GLY A 285 16.68 -7.05 -5.30
CA GLY A 285 16.97 -5.60 -5.24
C GLY A 285 15.87 -4.72 -4.63
N PRO A 286 16.06 -3.38 -4.58
CA PRO A 286 15.01 -2.48 -4.11
C PRO A 286 13.86 -2.57 -5.10
N PHE A 287 12.71 -3.02 -4.62
CA PHE A 287 11.50 -3.15 -5.39
C PHE A 287 10.97 -1.76 -5.78
N GLU A 288 11.27 -1.38 -7.01
CA GLU A 288 10.79 -0.15 -7.62
C GLU A 288 10.22 -0.43 -9.02
N ASP A 289 9.23 0.36 -9.40
CA ASP A 289 8.75 0.41 -10.77
C ASP A 289 8.59 1.86 -11.20
N LYS A 290 8.59 2.07 -12.52
CA LYS A 290 8.49 3.40 -13.11
C LYS A 290 7.47 3.42 -14.25
N THR A 291 6.82 4.57 -14.38
CA THR A 291 5.87 4.85 -15.45
C THR A 291 6.03 6.27 -15.95
N ILE A 292 5.53 6.52 -17.16
CA ILE A 292 5.52 7.87 -17.75
C ILE A 292 4.13 8.45 -17.59
N VAL A 293 4.04 9.72 -17.16
CA VAL A 293 2.80 10.48 -17.16
C VAL A 293 2.94 11.65 -18.12
N LYS A 294 2.11 11.68 -19.15
CA LYS A 294 2.02 12.78 -20.11
C LYS A 294 0.90 13.72 -19.68
N ILE A 295 1.26 14.96 -19.40
CA ILE A 295 0.33 16.01 -18.97
C ILE A 295 0.22 17.02 -20.10
N ASN A 296 -1.00 17.21 -20.60
CA ASN A 296 -1.32 18.25 -21.57
C ASN A 296 -1.80 19.50 -20.84
N VAL A 297 -1.21 20.66 -21.12
CA VAL A 297 -1.76 21.93 -20.66
C VAL A 297 -2.95 22.26 -21.55
N GLU A 298 -4.07 22.62 -20.93
CA GLU A 298 -5.26 23.08 -21.62
C GLU A 298 -5.22 24.60 -21.67
N ASP A 299 -5.28 25.10 -22.91
CA ASP A 299 -5.43 26.49 -23.30
C ASP A 299 -6.70 27.06 -22.65
N ALA A 300 -6.58 28.18 -21.96
CA ALA A 300 -7.68 28.90 -21.35
C ALA A 300 -7.68 30.34 -21.85
N ASP A 301 -8.88 30.85 -22.10
CA ASP A 301 -9.11 32.17 -22.69
C ASP A 301 -8.41 33.30 -21.90
N GLU A 302 -7.44 34.00 -22.48
CA GLU A 302 -6.65 35.07 -21.86
C GLU A 302 -6.82 36.42 -22.59
N PRO A 303 -6.77 37.55 -21.87
CA PRO A 303 -6.94 38.84 -22.53
C PRO A 303 -5.79 39.17 -23.51
N PRO A 304 -6.06 39.96 -24.56
CA PRO A 304 -5.02 40.36 -25.51
C PRO A 304 -3.86 41.07 -24.81
N VAL A 305 -2.63 40.83 -25.23
CA VAL A 305 -1.43 41.44 -24.65
C VAL A 305 -0.85 42.48 -25.59
N PHE A 306 -0.73 43.72 -25.12
CA PHE A 306 -0.04 44.79 -25.85
C PHE A 306 1.46 44.50 -25.97
N THR A 307 2.06 44.89 -27.09
CA THR A 307 3.51 44.72 -27.32
C THR A 307 4.38 45.56 -26.37
N LEU A 308 3.85 46.67 -25.86
CA LEU A 308 4.48 47.54 -24.88
C LEU A 308 3.45 47.94 -23.81
N GLU A 309 3.89 48.06 -22.55
CA GLU A 309 3.06 48.62 -21.47
C GLU A 309 2.80 50.13 -21.66
N ASN A 310 3.79 50.83 -22.24
CA ASN A 310 3.75 52.27 -22.46
C ASN A 310 4.28 52.62 -23.86
N TYR A 311 3.48 53.34 -24.63
CA TYR A 311 3.86 53.88 -25.94
C TYR A 311 4.16 55.37 -25.81
N VAL A 312 5.21 55.84 -26.48
CA VAL A 312 5.50 57.27 -26.62
C VAL A 312 5.42 57.61 -28.10
N MET A 313 4.60 58.61 -28.42
CA MET A 313 4.36 59.07 -29.77
C MET A 313 4.57 60.58 -29.83
N GLU A 314 4.97 61.08 -30.99
CA GLU A 314 5.23 62.49 -31.20
C GLU A 314 4.41 63.00 -32.38
N ILE A 315 3.88 64.20 -32.24
CA ILE A 315 3.20 64.88 -33.33
C ILE A 315 3.48 66.38 -33.28
N VAL A 316 3.68 66.99 -34.43
CA VAL A 316 3.85 68.45 -34.53
C VAL A 316 2.52 69.16 -34.28
N GLU A 317 2.54 70.30 -33.60
CA GLU A 317 1.34 71.13 -33.46
C GLU A 317 0.86 71.68 -34.80
N GLY A 318 -0.41 72.10 -34.85
CA GLY A 318 -1.05 72.52 -36.09
C GLY A 318 -1.33 71.38 -37.08
N ALA A 319 -0.97 70.13 -36.76
CA ALA A 319 -1.30 68.96 -37.56
C ALA A 319 -2.80 68.87 -37.82
N MET A 320 -3.20 68.79 -39.10
CA MET A 320 -4.61 68.78 -39.50
C MET A 320 -5.34 67.55 -38.96
N SER A 321 -6.67 67.61 -38.88
CA SER A 321 -7.49 66.42 -38.59
C SER A 321 -7.17 65.31 -39.59
N GLY A 322 -6.99 64.08 -39.08
CA GLY A 322 -6.59 62.91 -39.84
C GLY A 322 -5.07 62.68 -39.90
N SER A 323 -4.27 63.51 -39.22
CA SER A 323 -2.82 63.30 -39.17
C SER A 323 -2.47 62.09 -38.31
N LEU A 324 -1.54 61.26 -38.80
CA LEU A 324 -1.06 60.06 -38.10
C LEU A 324 -0.24 60.46 -36.87
N VAL A 325 -0.62 59.95 -35.70
CA VAL A 325 0.15 60.09 -34.46
C VAL A 325 1.07 58.89 -34.28
N GLY A 326 0.56 57.68 -34.53
CA GLY A 326 1.27 56.42 -34.38
C GLY A 326 0.30 55.24 -34.37
N ALA A 327 0.75 54.08 -33.94
CA ALA A 327 -0.11 52.89 -33.78
C ALA A 327 0.29 52.11 -32.53
N VAL A 328 -0.68 51.45 -31.93
CA VAL A 328 -0.45 50.44 -30.89
C VAL A 328 -0.73 49.06 -31.45
N THR A 329 -0.15 48.03 -30.84
CA THR A 329 -0.39 46.65 -31.26
C THR A 329 -0.53 45.76 -30.04
N ALA A 330 -1.58 44.96 -30.04
CA ALA A 330 -1.83 43.88 -29.12
C ALA A 330 -2.09 42.60 -29.90
N ARG A 331 -1.78 41.46 -29.27
CA ARG A 331 -2.06 40.13 -29.80
C ARG A 331 -2.77 39.31 -28.74
N ASP A 332 -3.69 38.48 -29.18
CA ASP A 332 -4.23 37.45 -28.34
C ASP A 332 -3.16 36.36 -28.12
N PRO A 333 -2.85 35.97 -26.86
CA PRO A 333 -1.91 34.88 -26.60
C PRO A 333 -2.49 33.50 -26.93
N ASP A 334 -3.82 33.34 -26.90
CA ASP A 334 -4.50 32.05 -26.97
C ASP A 334 -4.20 31.33 -28.29
N ASN A 335 -4.39 30.00 -28.29
CA ASN A 335 -4.15 29.21 -29.50
C ASN A 335 -5.14 29.50 -30.63
N ASP A 336 -6.23 30.21 -30.34
CA ASP A 336 -7.19 30.63 -31.33
C ASP A 336 -6.88 32.08 -31.78
N ASP A 337 -6.78 32.28 -33.09
CA ASP A 337 -6.32 33.57 -33.66
C ASP A 337 -7.44 34.62 -33.57
N SER A 338 -7.81 34.98 -32.34
CA SER A 338 -8.91 35.89 -32.03
C SER A 338 -8.57 37.31 -32.50
N PRO A 339 -9.39 37.92 -33.39
CA PRO A 339 -9.16 39.28 -33.82
C PRO A 339 -9.32 40.25 -32.64
N VAL A 340 -8.28 41.05 -32.40
CA VAL A 340 -8.26 42.09 -31.37
C VAL A 340 -8.93 43.37 -31.86
N ARG A 341 -9.73 44.00 -31.00
CA ARG A 341 -10.36 45.31 -31.23
C ARG A 341 -9.79 46.36 -30.30
N TYR A 342 -9.49 47.54 -30.84
CA TYR A 342 -8.89 48.64 -30.10
C TYR A 342 -9.90 49.75 -29.79
N SER A 343 -9.79 50.36 -28.61
CA SER A 343 -10.61 51.49 -28.21
C SER A 343 -9.85 52.46 -27.29
N ILE A 344 -10.18 53.76 -27.34
CA ILE A 344 -9.58 54.76 -26.44
C ILE A 344 -10.51 55.00 -25.24
N VAL A 345 -9.98 54.83 -24.02
CA VAL A 345 -10.71 55.03 -22.76
C VAL A 345 -10.48 56.44 -22.19
N HIS A 346 -11.35 57.40 -22.52
CA HIS A 346 -11.31 58.76 -21.93
C HIS A 346 -12.66 59.45 -21.71
N GLY A 347 -12.62 60.53 -20.93
CA GLY A 347 -13.66 61.56 -20.85
C GLY A 347 -13.79 62.44 -22.11
N MET A 348 -14.88 63.22 -22.19
CA MET A 348 -15.35 63.93 -23.40
C MET A 348 -14.30 64.82 -24.11
N ARG A 349 -13.27 65.31 -23.42
CA ARG A 349 -12.24 66.22 -24.00
C ARG A 349 -11.25 65.48 -24.90
N LEU A 350 -10.76 64.31 -24.49
CA LEU A 350 -9.73 63.57 -25.24
C LEU A 350 -10.34 62.74 -26.38
N LYS A 351 -11.60 62.27 -26.24
CA LYS A 351 -12.40 61.69 -27.33
C LYS A 351 -12.61 62.63 -28.54
N ARG A 352 -12.34 63.94 -28.37
CA ARG A 352 -12.44 64.96 -29.42
C ARG A 352 -11.10 65.37 -30.02
N LEU A 353 -9.99 64.81 -29.53
CA LEU A 353 -8.64 65.14 -29.99
C LEU A 353 -7.99 63.98 -30.75
N PHE A 354 -8.29 62.74 -30.34
CA PHE A 354 -7.73 61.53 -30.95
C PHE A 354 -8.82 60.51 -31.28
N SER A 355 -8.61 59.75 -32.34
CA SER A 355 -9.38 58.55 -32.67
C SER A 355 -8.44 57.40 -32.98
N ILE A 356 -8.86 56.19 -32.64
CA ILE A 356 -8.14 54.95 -32.95
C ILE A 356 -8.93 54.12 -33.96
N ASP A 357 -8.24 53.51 -34.90
CA ASP A 357 -8.81 52.49 -35.78
C ASP A 357 -9.02 51.19 -34.99
N GLU A 358 -10.26 50.68 -35.03
CA GLU A 358 -10.69 49.54 -34.23
C GLU A 358 -9.96 48.24 -34.59
N HIS A 359 -9.43 48.11 -35.81
CA HIS A 359 -8.88 46.84 -36.31
C HIS A 359 -7.35 46.80 -36.36
N ASN A 360 -6.70 47.95 -36.56
CA ASN A 360 -5.24 48.01 -36.70
C ASN A 360 -4.53 48.87 -35.65
N GLY A 361 -5.28 49.50 -34.73
CA GLY A 361 -4.69 50.25 -33.62
C GLY A 361 -4.03 51.58 -34.02
N THR A 362 -4.25 52.07 -35.24
CA THR A 362 -3.71 53.35 -35.72
C THR A 362 -4.40 54.52 -35.04
N ILE A 363 -3.63 55.45 -34.50
CA ILE A 363 -4.10 56.64 -33.79
C ILE A 363 -3.89 57.87 -34.67
N ILE A 364 -4.96 58.62 -34.88
CA ILE A 364 -4.96 59.86 -35.66
C ILE A 364 -5.52 61.03 -34.85
N THR A 365 -5.15 62.25 -35.21
CA THR A 365 -5.78 63.46 -34.66
C THR A 365 -7.18 63.66 -35.26
N THR A 366 -8.11 64.17 -34.46
CA THR A 366 -9.45 64.58 -34.93
C THR A 366 -9.60 66.10 -34.99
N LYS A 367 -8.62 66.83 -34.43
CA LYS A 367 -8.51 68.29 -34.46
C LYS A 367 -7.04 68.71 -34.43
N PRO A 368 -6.71 69.91 -34.92
CA PRO A 368 -5.41 70.52 -34.67
C PRO A 368 -5.12 70.58 -33.17
N LEU A 369 -3.89 70.20 -32.83
CA LEU A 369 -3.34 70.33 -31.48
C LEU A 369 -2.57 71.64 -31.39
N ASP A 370 -2.56 72.20 -30.20
CA ASP A 370 -1.90 73.45 -29.85
C ASP A 370 -1.04 73.15 -28.62
N ARG A 371 0.26 73.32 -28.78
CA ARG A 371 1.24 72.97 -27.75
C ARG A 371 1.17 73.94 -26.58
N GLU A 372 0.94 75.23 -26.83
CA GLU A 372 0.81 76.27 -25.80
C GLU A 372 -0.38 76.01 -24.88
N ILE A 373 -1.42 75.31 -25.38
CA ILE A 373 -2.53 74.83 -24.55
C ILE A 373 -2.16 73.55 -23.80
N ALA A 374 -1.63 72.54 -24.50
CA ALA A 374 -1.32 71.24 -23.92
C ALA A 374 -0.12 70.57 -24.62
N PRO A 375 1.08 70.59 -24.01
CA PRO A 375 2.27 70.00 -24.63
C PRO A 375 2.31 68.47 -24.57
N TRP A 376 1.49 67.85 -23.72
CA TRP A 376 1.41 66.40 -23.55
C TRP A 376 -0.04 65.95 -23.42
N HIS A 377 -0.35 64.83 -24.06
CA HIS A 377 -1.59 64.10 -23.87
C HIS A 377 -1.28 62.68 -23.42
N ASN A 378 -2.01 62.17 -22.44
CA ASN A 378 -1.94 60.76 -22.04
C ASN A 378 -3.27 60.11 -22.41
N ILE A 379 -3.21 59.05 -23.23
CA ILE A 379 -4.36 58.22 -23.54
C ILE A 379 -4.16 56.76 -23.12
N THR A 380 -5.10 56.20 -22.36
CA THR A 380 -5.27 54.76 -22.16
C THR A 380 -6.02 54.15 -23.34
N VAL A 381 -5.43 53.13 -23.94
CA VAL A 381 -6.03 52.32 -25.01
C VAL A 381 -6.37 50.95 -24.46
N THR A 382 -7.57 50.46 -24.73
CA THR A 382 -7.97 49.07 -24.45
C THR A 382 -7.83 48.21 -25.69
N ALA A 383 -7.41 46.97 -25.49
CA ALA A 383 -7.56 45.89 -26.46
C ALA A 383 -8.54 44.86 -25.89
N THR A 384 -9.49 44.41 -26.72
CA THR A 384 -10.49 43.40 -26.35
C THR A 384 -10.59 42.36 -27.44
N GLU A 385 -10.89 41.13 -27.08
CA GLU A 385 -11.24 40.10 -28.04
C GLU A 385 -12.59 40.35 -28.71
N THR A 386 -12.70 39.93 -29.97
CA THR A 386 -13.99 40.00 -30.68
C THR A 386 -15.00 38.97 -30.12
N ARG A 387 -14.53 37.83 -29.62
CA ARG A 387 -15.38 36.72 -29.15
C ARG A 387 -15.70 36.82 -27.66
N ASN A 388 -14.76 37.30 -26.85
CA ASN A 388 -14.98 37.54 -25.43
C ASN A 388 -14.69 38.99 -25.02
N PRO A 389 -15.66 39.90 -25.12
CA PRO A 389 -15.47 41.32 -24.75
C PRO A 389 -15.21 41.55 -23.26
N GLU A 390 -15.34 40.54 -22.40
CA GLU A 390 -15.01 40.63 -20.96
C GLU A 390 -13.50 40.57 -20.71
N LYS A 391 -12.73 40.04 -21.67
CA LYS A 391 -11.28 39.98 -21.62
C LYS A 391 -10.70 41.25 -22.22
N ILE A 392 -10.11 42.07 -21.35
CA ILE A 392 -9.65 43.42 -21.66
C ILE A 392 -8.23 43.59 -21.13
N SER A 393 -7.37 44.19 -21.94
CA SER A 393 -6.11 44.75 -21.49
C SER A 393 -6.03 46.25 -21.78
N GLU A 394 -5.14 46.93 -21.07
CA GLU A 394 -4.93 48.37 -21.19
C GLU A 394 -3.45 48.69 -21.39
N ALA A 395 -3.16 49.71 -22.21
CA ALA A 395 -1.85 50.30 -22.35
C ALA A 395 -1.92 51.83 -22.32
N ASN A 396 -0.88 52.48 -21.81
CA ASN A 396 -0.80 53.94 -21.80
C ASN A 396 -0.04 54.44 -23.04
N VAL A 397 -0.53 55.52 -23.63
CA VAL A 397 0.06 56.17 -24.79
C VAL A 397 0.29 57.65 -24.45
N TYR A 398 1.56 58.03 -24.37
CA TYR A 398 1.99 59.39 -24.13
C TYR A 398 2.29 60.07 -25.45
N ILE A 399 1.50 61.09 -25.78
CA ILE A 399 1.62 61.86 -27.02
C ILE A 399 2.24 63.20 -26.68
N GLN A 400 3.44 63.43 -27.20
CA GLN A 400 4.14 64.70 -27.10
C GLN A 400 3.77 65.59 -28.29
N VAL A 401 3.34 66.82 -27.99
CA VAL A 401 3.11 67.84 -29.02
C VAL A 401 4.40 68.63 -29.22
N LEU A 402 5.01 68.47 -30.39
CA LEU A 402 6.25 69.14 -30.78
C LEU A 402 5.96 70.57 -31.24
N ASN A 403 6.83 71.50 -30.82
CA ASN A 403 6.67 72.92 -31.07
C ASN A 403 6.87 73.29 -32.55
N VAL A 404 6.04 74.20 -33.02
CA VAL A 404 6.22 74.96 -34.26
C VAL A 404 6.23 76.43 -33.87
N ASN A 405 7.17 77.22 -34.41
CA ASN A 405 7.23 78.64 -34.09
C ASN A 405 6.11 79.42 -34.79
N ASP A 406 4.91 79.41 -34.22
CA ASP A 406 3.69 80.03 -34.73
C ASP A 406 3.28 81.30 -33.97
N HIS A 407 3.91 81.57 -32.83
CA HIS A 407 3.75 82.80 -32.05
C HIS A 407 4.92 83.78 -32.31
N ALA A 408 4.60 84.93 -32.89
CA ALA A 408 5.56 86.02 -33.02
C ALA A 408 5.86 86.66 -31.64
N PRO A 409 7.08 87.16 -31.39
CA PRO A 409 7.37 87.88 -30.16
C PRO A 409 6.54 89.17 -30.11
N GLU A 410 5.84 89.37 -28.99
CA GLU A 410 5.09 90.60 -28.72
C GLU A 410 5.77 91.42 -27.62
N PHE A 411 5.79 92.74 -27.78
CA PHE A 411 6.26 93.63 -26.72
C PHE A 411 5.28 93.55 -25.55
N SER A 412 5.78 93.21 -24.36
CA SER A 412 4.95 93.03 -23.16
C SER A 412 4.16 94.29 -22.77
N LYS A 413 4.62 95.47 -23.19
CA LYS A 413 3.97 96.77 -22.98
C LYS A 413 4.35 97.75 -24.09
N TYR A 414 3.45 98.68 -24.39
CA TYR A 414 3.80 99.92 -25.08
C TYR A 414 4.74 100.73 -24.18
N TYR A 415 5.90 101.13 -24.69
CA TYR A 415 6.84 101.98 -23.98
C TYR A 415 7.07 103.26 -24.78
N GLU A 416 6.89 104.39 -24.09
CA GLU A 416 7.30 105.71 -24.54
C GLU A 416 8.48 106.12 -23.66
N THR A 417 9.59 106.51 -24.28
CA THR A 417 10.79 107.00 -23.58
C THR A 417 11.17 108.37 -24.15
N PHE A 418 11.85 109.18 -23.34
CA PHE A 418 12.30 110.50 -23.74
C PHE A 418 13.82 110.51 -23.83
N VAL A 419 14.36 110.98 -24.95
CA VAL A 419 15.80 111.16 -25.16
C VAL A 419 16.11 112.66 -25.17
N CYS A 420 17.09 113.09 -24.38
CA CYS A 420 17.50 114.49 -24.33
C CYS A 420 18.23 114.91 -25.62
N GLU A 421 18.12 116.19 -26.00
CA GLU A 421 18.70 116.73 -27.25
C GLU A 421 20.24 116.62 -27.35
N ASN A 422 20.94 116.39 -26.24
CA ASN A 422 22.39 116.22 -26.17
C ASN A 422 22.85 114.78 -25.93
N ALA A 423 22.00 113.78 -26.20
CA ALA A 423 22.36 112.37 -26.04
C ALA A 423 23.53 111.99 -26.97
N VAL A 424 24.54 111.32 -26.40
CA VAL A 424 25.68 110.80 -27.17
C VAL A 424 25.35 109.46 -27.82
N SER A 425 26.10 109.09 -28.87
CA SER A 425 25.88 107.85 -29.62
C SER A 425 25.82 106.63 -28.68
N GLY A 426 24.73 105.87 -28.77
CA GLY A 426 24.49 104.66 -27.96
C GLY A 426 23.55 104.83 -26.75
N GLN A 427 22.97 106.01 -26.52
CA GLN A 427 21.99 106.25 -25.45
C GLN A 427 20.56 106.40 -25.99
N VAL A 428 19.61 105.65 -25.42
CA VAL A 428 18.14 105.74 -25.62
C VAL A 428 17.45 105.62 -24.28
#